data_AF-A0A523Y788-F1
#
_entry.id   AF-A0A523Y788-F1
#
_cell.length_a   1.000
_cell.length_b   1.000
_cell.length_c   1.000
_cell.angle_alpha   90.00
_cell.angle_beta   90.00
_cell.angle_gamma   90.00
#
_symmetry.space_group_name_H-M   'P 1'
#
loop_
_entity.id
_entity.type
_entity.pdbx_description
1 polymer ?
#
loop_
_entity_poly.entity_id
_entity_poly.type
_entity_poly.pdbx_seq_one_letter_code
_entity_poly.pdbx_strand_id
1 'polypeptide(L)' 'MPLLRASTVKYKQLASKEIYAVAFVDDESKEKFEAQFLKKDRASISIEVEVKDSDEVVTMVGEFTWFVQKLYLSQ' A
#
# COMPACT_ATOMS: atom_id res chain seq x y z
N MET A 1 10.36 8.95 -6.16
CA MET A 1 10.91 7.89 -5.31
C MET A 1 9.91 7.54 -4.23
N PRO A 2 9.32 6.34 -4.26
CA PRO A 2 8.55 5.79 -3.14
C PRO A 2 9.47 5.20 -2.08
N LEU A 3 9.13 5.40 -0.80
CA LEU A 3 9.82 4.85 0.36
C LEU A 3 8.79 4.28 1.32
N LEU A 4 8.90 2.99 1.66
CA LEU A 4 8.05 2.39 2.69
C LEU A 4 8.47 2.95 4.06
N ARG A 5 7.52 3.58 4.77
CA ARG A 5 7.74 4.21 6.07
C ARG A 5 7.25 3.36 7.24
N ALA A 6 6.16 2.65 7.03
CA ALA A 6 5.57 1.77 8.03
C ALA A 6 4.88 0.60 7.35
N SER A 7 4.83 -0.52 8.05
CA SER A 7 4.03 -1.68 7.66
C SER A 7 3.49 -2.34 8.90
N THR A 8 2.20 -2.64 8.91
CA THR A 8 1.53 -3.47 9.91
C THR A 8 0.92 -4.66 9.22
N VAL A 9 1.03 -5.84 9.83
CA VAL A 9 0.53 -7.09 9.25
C VAL A 9 -0.21 -7.89 10.30
N LYS A 10 -1.29 -8.54 9.89
CA LYS A 10 -2.05 -9.46 10.73
C LYS A 10 -2.33 -10.74 9.96
N TYR A 11 -1.73 -11.83 10.43
CA TYR A 11 -2.03 -13.17 9.96
C TYR A 11 -3.41 -13.61 10.48
N LYS A 12 -4.19 -14.23 9.61
CA LYS A 12 -5.59 -14.61 9.86
C LYS A 12 -5.74 -16.13 9.82
N GLN A 13 -5.32 -16.75 8.73
CA GLN A 13 -5.48 -18.18 8.47
C GLN A 13 -4.24 -18.71 7.75
N LEU A 14 -3.99 -20.01 7.85
CA LEU A 14 -2.94 -20.67 7.09
C LEU A 14 -3.34 -20.78 5.63
N ALA A 15 -2.40 -20.53 4.72
CA ALA A 15 -2.60 -20.82 3.31
C ALA A 15 -2.64 -22.33 3.09
N SER A 16 -3.64 -22.80 2.34
CA SER A 16 -3.76 -24.21 1.96
C SER A 16 -3.21 -24.51 0.57
N LYS A 17 -3.06 -23.47 -0.26
CA LYS A 17 -2.70 -23.50 -1.67
C LYS A 17 -1.83 -22.30 -2.04
N GLU A 18 -1.56 -22.13 -3.33
CA GLU A 18 -0.86 -20.96 -3.87
C GLU A 18 -1.54 -19.66 -3.43
N ILE A 19 -0.72 -18.66 -3.09
CA ILE A 19 -1.18 -17.37 -2.58
C ILE A 19 -0.94 -16.25 -3.57
N TYR A 20 -1.82 -15.26 -3.56
CA TYR A 20 -1.68 -14.03 -4.32
C TYR A 20 -2.10 -12.82 -3.46
N ALA A 21 -1.66 -11.63 -3.85
CA ALA A 21 -1.95 -10.40 -3.12
C ALA A 21 -2.83 -9.46 -3.94
N VAL A 22 -3.76 -8.78 -3.27
CA VAL A 22 -4.58 -7.72 -3.83
C VAL A 22 -4.40 -6.46 -2.99
N ALA A 23 -4.19 -5.33 -3.65
CA ALA A 23 -3.98 -4.03 -3.01
C ALA A 23 -5.18 -3.12 -3.23
N PHE A 24 -5.54 -2.36 -2.21
CA PHE A 24 -6.69 -1.46 -2.20
C PHE A 24 -6.34 -0.14 -1.55
N VAL A 25 -6.97 0.92 -2.03
CA VAL A 25 -6.98 2.23 -1.38
C VAL A 25 -8.31 2.89 -1.72
N ASP A 26 -8.92 3.55 -0.75
CA ASP A 26 -10.16 4.28 -0.96
C ASP A 26 -9.94 5.57 -1.76
N ASP A 27 -10.98 6.04 -2.44
CA ASP A 27 -10.91 7.21 -3.31
C ASP A 27 -10.56 8.50 -2.54
N GLU A 28 -11.02 8.64 -1.29
CA GLU A 28 -10.73 9.82 -0.46
C GLU A 28 -9.22 9.90 -0.13
N SER A 29 -8.61 8.79 0.24
CA SER A 29 -7.17 8.67 0.49
C SER A 29 -6.36 8.95 -0.77
N LYS A 30 -6.82 8.47 -1.93
CA LYS A 30 -6.18 8.74 -3.23
C LYS A 30 -6.24 10.22 -3.59
N GLU A 31 -7.40 10.85 -3.50
CA GLU A 31 -7.58 12.28 -3.79
C GLU A 31 -6.72 13.16 -2.87
N LYS A 32 -6.70 12.85 -1.56
CA LYS A 32 -5.84 13.56 -0.59
C LYS A 32 -4.36 13.43 -0.94
N PHE A 33 -3.92 12.23 -1.32
CA PHE A 33 -2.55 12.00 -1.74
C PHE A 33 -2.20 12.84 -2.97
N GLU A 34 -3.03 12.80 -4.02
CA GLU A 34 -2.81 13.54 -5.26
C GLU A 34 -2.74 15.05 -5.02
N ALA A 35 -3.69 15.60 -4.25
CA ALA A 35 -3.71 17.03 -3.91
C ALA A 35 -2.45 17.46 -3.13
N GLN A 36 -1.98 16.64 -2.18
CA GLN A 36 -0.76 16.94 -1.43
C GLN A 36 0.49 16.80 -2.30
N PHE A 37 0.56 15.75 -3.11
CA PHE A 37 1.71 15.47 -3.96
C PHE A 37 1.90 16.55 -5.01
N LEU A 38 0.83 16.95 -5.71
CA LEU A 38 0.88 18.04 -6.69
C LEU A 38 1.29 19.38 -6.09
N LYS A 39 0.91 19.65 -4.83
CA LYS A 39 1.23 20.90 -4.14
C LYS A 39 2.65 20.93 -3.57
N LYS A 40 3.17 19.81 -3.10
CA LYS A 40 4.40 19.75 -2.28
C LYS A 40 5.52 18.89 -2.88
N ASP A 41 5.28 18.31 -4.06
CA ASP A 41 6.12 17.27 -4.69
C ASP A 41 6.36 16.05 -3.79
N ARG A 42 5.60 15.91 -2.71
CA ARG A 42 5.69 14.80 -1.77
C ARG A 42 4.40 14.60 -1.00
N ALA A 43 4.08 13.35 -0.73
CA ALA A 43 2.92 12.96 0.07
C ALA A 43 3.12 11.54 0.61
N SER A 44 2.33 11.18 1.61
CA SER A 44 2.23 9.80 2.10
C SER A 44 0.88 9.21 1.74
N ILE A 45 0.84 7.90 1.49
CA ILE A 45 -0.38 7.13 1.26
C ILE A 45 -0.27 5.77 1.96
N SER A 46 -1.33 5.35 2.65
CA SER A 46 -1.45 3.99 3.18
C SER A 46 -2.20 3.13 2.17
N ILE A 47 -1.65 1.95 1.88
CA ILE A 47 -2.23 0.95 0.99
C ILE A 47 -2.57 -0.28 1.81
N GLU A 48 -3.83 -0.72 1.74
CA GLU A 48 -4.26 -1.98 2.32
C GLU A 48 -3.95 -3.12 1.34
N VAL A 49 -3.48 -4.25 1.86
CA VAL A 49 -3.17 -5.45 1.08
C VAL A 49 -3.80 -6.65 1.75
N GLU A 50 -4.52 -7.44 0.97
CA GLU A 50 -4.97 -8.77 1.35
C GLU A 50 -4.15 -9.82 0.62
N VAL A 51 -3.63 -10.80 1.36
CA VAL A 51 -3.06 -12.02 0.78
C VAL A 51 -4.09 -13.11 0.88
N LYS A 52 -4.48 -13.67 -0.26
CA LYS A 52 -5.48 -14.72 -0.40
C LYS A 52 -4.84 -15.99 -0.95
N ASP A 53 -5.38 -17.15 -0.60
CA ASP A 53 -5.09 -18.37 -1.35
C ASP A 53 -6.03 -18.51 -2.56
N SER A 54 -5.79 -19.51 -3.41
CA SER A 54 -6.59 -19.76 -4.61
C SER A 54 -8.06 -20.10 -4.34
N ASP A 55 -8.45 -20.34 -3.09
CA ASP A 55 -9.83 -20.57 -2.66
C ASP A 55 -10.48 -19.29 -2.11
N GLU A 56 -9.88 -18.12 -2.36
CA GLU A 56 -10.31 -16.79 -1.88
C GLU A 56 -10.25 -16.60 -0.36
N VAL A 57 -9.53 -17.47 0.36
CA VAL A 57 -9.37 -17.34 1.82
C VAL A 57 -8.34 -16.28 2.13
N VAL A 58 -8.73 -15.24 2.88
CA VAL A 58 -7.78 -14.22 3.38
C VAL A 58 -6.88 -14.81 4.44
N THR A 59 -5.60 -15.00 4.09
CA THR A 59 -4.56 -15.57 4.95
C THR A 59 -3.85 -14.49 5.76
N MET A 60 -3.70 -13.29 5.21
CA MET A 60 -3.06 -12.15 5.85
C MET A 60 -3.67 -10.84 5.34
N VAL A 61 -3.75 -9.86 6.23
CA VAL A 61 -4.06 -8.47 5.89
C VAL A 61 -2.89 -7.60 6.32
N GLY A 62 -2.55 -6.59 5.53
CA GLY A 62 -1.51 -5.63 5.86
C GLY A 62 -1.85 -4.21 5.44
N GLU A 63 -1.31 -3.25 6.16
CA GLU A 63 -1.32 -1.85 5.78
C GLU A 63 0.13 -1.39 5.57
N PHE A 64 0.40 -0.77 4.43
CA PHE A 64 1.72 -0.32 4.02
C PHE A 64 1.68 1.18 3.76
N THR A 65 2.32 1.97 4.62
CA THR A 65 2.41 3.43 4.46
C THR A 65 3.64 3.79 3.64
N TRP A 66 3.42 4.35 2.47
CA TRP A 66 4.44 4.82 1.55
C TRP A 66 4.56 6.34 1.64
N PHE A 67 5.79 6.83 1.70
CA PHE A 67 6.12 8.22 1.44
C PHE A 67 6.69 8.35 0.03
N VAL A 68 6.05 9.16 -0.81
CA VAL A 68 6.44 9.38 -2.20
C VAL A 68 6.92 10.81 -2.35
N GLN A 69 8.08 10.99 -2.98
CA GLN A 69 8.64 12.31 -3.29
C GLN A 69 9.17 12.37 -4.72
N LYS A 70 8.97 13.49 -5.41
CA LYS A 70 9.58 13.77 -6.72
C LYS A 70 11.09 13.87 -6.56
N LEU A 71 11.84 13.15 -7.41
CA LEU A 71 13.28 13.28 -7.44
C LEU A 71 13.65 14.48 -8.30
N TYR A 72 14.50 15.34 -7.76
CA TYR A 72 15.25 16.31 -8.54
C TYR A 72 16.65 15.73 -8.70
N LEU A 73 16.99 15.30 -9.92
CA LEU A 73 18.38 15.01 -10.25
C LEU A 73 19.12 16.35 -10.21
N SER A 74 20.04 16.54 -9.28
CA SER A 74 21.00 17.63 -9.34
C SER A 74 21.86 17.40 -10.60
N GLN A 75 21.79 18.32 -11.56
CA GLN A 75 22.75 18.40 -12.66
C GLN A 75 24.12 18.83 -12.14
#